data_AF-A0A7W4CWJ8-F1
#
_entry.id   AF-A0A7W4CWJ8-F1
#
_cell.length_a   1.000
_cell.length_b   1.000
_cell.length_c   1.000
_cell.angle_alpha   90.00
_cell.angle_beta   90.00
_cell.angle_gamma   90.00
#
_symmetry.space_group_name_H-M   'P 1'
#
loop_
_entity.id
_entity.type
_entity.pdbx_description
1 polymer ?
#
loop_
_entity_poly.entity_id
_entity_poly.type
_entity_poly.pdbx_seq_one_letter_code
_entity_poly.pdbx_strand_id
1 'polypeptide(L)'
;MLERITTAACAVLLLSACTASATDSQAPTEAEYRAAWQAGADCLVSKGFDARVDWSELSNDYAMEIQNTQGRDAELDEAYNECYAEHMDEIVNAYQETKRVSGSEREAVMRELMECLGDLGVTGLDAGTNDSRVFVKAIWEQLSDTPEEIEAMACMERYRGVWPKGDANNP
;
A
#
# COMPACT_ATOMS: atom_id res chain seq x y z
N MET A 1 17.83 -60.04 53.65
CA MET A 1 16.80 -58.97 53.71
C MET A 1 16.65 -58.44 52.29
N LEU A 2 15.43 -58.57 51.72
CA LEU A 2 14.85 -58.01 50.48
C LEU A 2 15.77 -57.77 49.26
N GLU A 3 15.66 -58.45 48.11
CA GLU A 3 14.58 -58.46 47.08
C GLU A 3 14.25 -57.11 46.38
N ARG A 4 14.53 -57.10 45.05
CA ARG A 4 13.88 -56.35 43.93
C ARG A 4 14.23 -54.85 43.81
N ILE A 5 14.25 -54.16 42.65
CA ILE A 5 13.47 -54.24 41.41
C ILE A 5 14.29 -53.69 40.20
N THR A 6 14.18 -54.40 39.09
CA THR A 6 14.51 -54.07 37.70
C THR A 6 13.71 -52.88 37.16
N THR A 7 14.29 -51.90 36.47
CA THR A 7 13.61 -51.29 35.29
C THR A 7 14.59 -50.66 34.32
N ALA A 8 14.59 -51.18 33.08
CA ALA A 8 15.12 -50.53 31.89
C ALA A 8 14.26 -49.31 31.54
N ALA A 9 14.90 -48.22 31.13
CA ALA A 9 14.23 -47.11 30.46
C ALA A 9 14.75 -47.05 29.02
N CYS A 10 13.93 -47.58 28.12
CA CYS A 10 14.10 -47.52 26.68
C CYS A 10 14.15 -46.06 26.20
N ALA A 11 15.23 -45.69 25.52
CA ALA A 11 15.29 -44.54 24.66
C ALA A 11 14.47 -44.83 23.40
N VAL A 12 13.29 -44.21 23.25
CA VAL A 12 12.49 -44.27 22.02
C VAL A 12 11.88 -42.89 21.72
N LEU A 13 12.49 -42.27 20.71
CA LEU A 13 11.87 -41.41 19.68
C LEU A 13 10.93 -40.29 20.15
N LEU A 14 11.52 -39.11 20.35
CA LEU A 14 10.83 -37.84 20.13
C LEU A 14 10.51 -37.71 18.63
N LEU A 15 9.36 -38.24 18.22
CA LEU A 15 8.67 -37.79 17.02
C LEU A 15 8.19 -36.36 17.29
N SER A 16 9.09 -35.40 17.11
CA SER A 16 8.71 -34.01 16.84
C SER A 16 8.01 -34.03 15.48
N ALA A 17 6.71 -34.29 15.50
CA ALA A 17 5.85 -33.92 14.39
C ALA A 17 6.07 -32.42 14.17
N CYS A 18 6.80 -32.10 13.10
CA CYS A 18 6.70 -30.81 12.45
C CYS A 18 5.25 -30.69 12.00
N THR A 19 4.38 -30.22 12.89
CA THR A 19 3.17 -29.55 12.47
C THR A 19 3.70 -28.36 11.71
N ALA A 20 3.62 -28.45 10.37
CA ALA A 20 3.89 -27.33 9.49
C ALA A 20 3.13 -26.14 10.08
N SER A 21 3.87 -25.19 10.65
CA SER A 21 3.33 -23.89 10.92
C SER A 21 2.87 -23.41 9.57
N ALA A 22 1.55 -23.39 9.37
CA ALA A 22 0.96 -22.50 8.41
C ALA A 22 1.64 -21.16 8.68
N THR A 23 2.46 -20.71 7.74
CA THR A 23 2.92 -19.34 7.74
C THR A 23 1.64 -18.56 7.54
N ASP A 24 0.97 -18.19 8.63
CA ASP A 24 0.07 -17.06 8.61
C ASP A 24 0.93 -15.95 8.02
N SER A 25 0.71 -15.66 6.74
CA SER A 25 1.31 -14.51 6.08
C SER A 25 0.71 -13.31 6.79
N GLN A 26 1.37 -12.91 7.88
CA GLN A 26 0.98 -11.76 8.64
C GLN A 26 1.12 -10.57 7.71
N ALA A 27 0.05 -9.79 7.56
CA ALA A 27 0.08 -8.59 6.74
C ALA A 27 1.24 -7.69 7.21
N PRO A 28 1.97 -7.04 6.28
CA PRO A 28 3.10 -6.20 6.65
C PRO A 28 2.70 -5.13 7.67
N THR A 29 3.60 -4.86 8.59
CA THR A 29 3.49 -3.73 9.52
C THR A 29 3.78 -2.41 8.79
N GLU A 30 3.37 -1.29 9.37
CA GLU A 30 3.71 0.03 8.83
C GLU A 30 5.23 0.27 8.78
N ALA A 31 5.98 -0.31 9.73
CA ALA A 31 7.43 -0.23 9.75
C ALA A 31 8.08 -0.99 8.58
N GLU A 32 7.59 -2.19 8.26
CA GLU A 32 8.06 -2.98 7.11
C GLU A 32 7.69 -2.29 5.79
N TYR A 33 6.48 -1.76 5.72
CA TYR A 33 6.01 -0.99 4.58
C TYR A 33 6.86 0.28 4.34
N ARG A 34 7.16 1.04 5.39
CA ARG A 34 8.11 2.18 5.31
C ARG A 34 9.51 1.73 4.88
N ALA A 35 9.99 0.61 5.41
CA ALA A 35 11.31 0.09 5.07
C ALA A 35 11.41 -0.34 3.60
N ALA A 36 10.34 -0.89 3.03
CA ALA A 36 10.25 -1.24 1.61
C ALA A 36 10.39 0.01 0.71
N TRP A 37 9.67 1.09 1.05
CA TRP A 37 9.83 2.38 0.36
C TRP A 37 11.27 2.90 0.44
N GLN A 38 11.88 2.85 1.64
CA GLN A 38 13.26 3.31 1.82
C GLN A 38 14.24 2.47 0.99
N ALA A 39 14.08 1.15 0.96
CA ALA A 39 14.90 0.27 0.13
C ALA A 39 14.75 0.57 -1.38
N GLY A 40 13.53 0.87 -1.85
CA GLY A 40 13.29 1.33 -3.22
C GLY A 40 14.04 2.62 -3.55
N ALA A 41 14.02 3.61 -2.64
CA ALA A 41 14.74 4.87 -2.83
C ALA A 41 16.27 4.66 -2.82
N ASP A 42 16.78 3.85 -1.90
CA ASP A 42 18.21 3.51 -1.83
C ASP A 42 18.68 2.79 -3.12
N CYS A 43 17.83 1.93 -3.69
CA CYS A 43 18.07 1.29 -4.99
C CYS A 43 18.18 2.33 -6.12
N LEU A 44 17.28 3.31 -6.21
CA LEU A 44 17.36 4.38 -7.21
C LEU A 44 18.61 5.24 -7.03
N VAL A 45 18.98 5.54 -5.78
CA VAL A 45 20.24 6.24 -5.46
C VAL A 45 21.45 5.45 -5.96
N SER A 46 21.46 4.13 -5.78
CA SER A 46 22.54 3.27 -6.30
C SER A 46 22.64 3.28 -7.83
N LYS A 47 21.52 3.57 -8.53
CA LYS A 47 21.42 3.71 -9.99
C LYS A 47 21.72 5.13 -10.48
N GLY A 48 22.04 6.05 -9.57
CA GLY A 48 22.50 7.41 -9.87
C GLY A 48 21.39 8.46 -9.99
N PHE A 49 20.20 8.19 -9.44
CA PHE A 49 19.12 9.16 -9.30
C PHE A 49 19.08 9.73 -7.88
N ASP A 50 18.59 10.96 -7.73
CA ASP A 50 18.33 11.52 -6.40
C ASP A 50 16.92 11.11 -5.98
N ALA A 51 16.80 10.22 -4.99
CA ALA A 51 15.51 9.74 -4.48
C ALA A 51 15.44 9.84 -2.96
N ARG A 52 14.28 10.22 -2.42
CA ARG A 52 13.99 10.23 -1.00
C ARG A 52 12.56 9.79 -0.71
N VAL A 53 12.36 9.21 0.47
CA VAL A 53 11.03 8.83 0.97
C VAL A 53 10.63 9.80 2.05
N ASP A 54 9.45 10.38 1.89
CA ASP A 54 8.84 11.26 2.88
C ASP A 54 7.39 10.84 3.14
N TRP A 55 6.87 11.23 4.30
CA TRP A 55 5.44 11.13 4.56
C TRP A 55 4.71 12.18 3.73
N SER A 56 3.73 11.72 2.96
CA SER A 56 2.87 12.55 2.13
C SER A 56 1.55 12.78 2.86
N GLU A 57 1.33 14.01 3.33
CA GLU A 57 0.04 14.45 3.90
C GLU A 57 -1.09 14.42 2.87
N LEU A 58 -0.75 14.44 1.58
CA LEU A 58 -1.70 14.35 0.47
C LEU A 58 -2.30 12.94 0.39
N SER A 59 -1.45 11.92 0.36
CA SER A 59 -1.86 10.52 0.26
C SER A 59 -2.10 9.86 1.62
N ASN A 60 -1.73 10.53 2.71
CA ASN A 60 -1.68 9.96 4.07
C ASN A 60 -0.86 8.66 4.10
N ASP A 61 0.28 8.69 3.40
CA ASP A 61 1.10 7.52 3.09
C ASP A 61 2.56 7.91 2.83
N TYR A 62 3.48 6.96 2.76
CA TYR A 62 4.83 7.17 2.26
C TYR A 62 4.82 7.31 0.74
N ALA A 63 5.52 8.33 0.25
CA ALA A 63 5.74 8.56 -1.17
C ALA A 63 7.22 8.80 -1.45
N MET A 64 7.64 8.54 -2.68
CA MET A 64 9.01 8.76 -3.12
C MET A 64 9.09 10.01 -3.99
N GLU A 65 9.91 10.97 -3.58
CA GLU A 65 10.30 12.09 -4.42
C GLU A 65 11.58 11.72 -5.17
N ILE A 66 11.55 11.88 -6.50
CA ILE A 66 12.68 11.57 -7.38
C ILE A 66 13.02 12.80 -8.20
N GLN A 67 14.29 13.21 -8.15
CA GLN A 67 14.81 14.31 -8.97
C GLN A 67 15.68 13.74 -10.10
N ASN A 68 15.22 13.92 -11.35
CA ASN A 68 15.98 13.56 -12.54
C ASN A 68 16.82 14.73 -13.05
N THR A 69 17.86 15.10 -12.31
CA THR A 69 18.74 16.22 -12.68
C THR A 69 19.53 15.98 -13.98
N GLN A 70 19.54 14.74 -14.47
CA GLN A 70 20.32 14.29 -15.63
C GLN A 70 19.50 14.21 -16.92
N GLY A 71 18.17 14.40 -16.87
CA GLY A 71 17.28 14.34 -18.04
C GLY A 71 17.18 12.94 -18.67
N ARG A 72 17.38 11.88 -17.89
CA ARG A 72 17.38 10.47 -18.32
C ARG A 72 16.03 9.78 -18.10
N ASP A 73 14.93 10.39 -18.58
CA ASP A 73 13.57 9.98 -18.20
C ASP A 73 13.26 8.50 -18.48
N ALA A 74 13.63 7.99 -19.66
CA ALA A 74 13.41 6.58 -20.01
C ALA A 74 14.20 5.60 -19.10
N GLU A 75 15.40 5.99 -18.68
CA GLU A 75 16.23 5.17 -17.78
C GLU A 75 15.74 5.26 -16.34
N LEU A 76 15.12 6.39 -15.95
CA LEU A 76 14.45 6.53 -14.67
C LEU A 76 13.25 5.60 -14.59
N ASP A 77 12.40 5.55 -15.62
CA ASP A 77 11.24 4.66 -15.64
C ASP A 77 11.66 3.18 -15.51
N GLU A 78 12.70 2.77 -16.25
CA GLU A 78 13.25 1.41 -16.14
C GLU A 78 13.81 1.13 -14.73
N ALA A 79 14.62 2.04 -14.19
CA ALA A 79 15.20 1.92 -12.85
C ALA A 79 14.13 1.87 -11.76
N TYR A 80 13.09 2.71 -11.87
CA TYR A 80 11.97 2.73 -10.93
C TYR A 80 11.23 1.40 -10.94
N ASN A 81 10.87 0.89 -12.12
CA ASN A 81 10.16 -0.38 -12.24
C ASN A 81 10.98 -1.55 -11.67
N GLU A 82 12.30 -1.57 -11.92
CA GLU A 82 13.20 -2.57 -11.36
C GLU A 82 13.27 -2.48 -9.83
N CYS A 83 13.53 -1.30 -9.27
CA CYS A 83 13.61 -1.10 -7.83
C CYS A 83 12.28 -1.35 -7.12
N TYR A 84 11.16 -1.00 -7.76
CA TYR A 84 9.82 -1.28 -7.25
C TYR A 84 9.56 -2.79 -7.21
N ALA A 85 9.85 -3.51 -8.30
CA ALA A 85 9.68 -4.96 -8.35
C ALA A 85 10.57 -5.69 -7.33
N GLU A 86 11.79 -5.23 -7.10
CA GLU A 86 12.73 -5.88 -6.18
C GLU A 86 12.39 -5.65 -4.70
N HIS A 87 11.96 -4.44 -4.34
CA HIS A 87 11.89 -4.05 -2.93
C HIS A 87 10.49 -3.72 -2.43
N MET A 88 9.57 -3.35 -3.32
CA MET A 88 8.31 -2.72 -2.95
C MET A 88 7.11 -3.57 -3.28
N ASP A 89 7.06 -4.19 -4.46
CA ASP A 89 5.83 -4.78 -5.04
C ASP A 89 5.07 -5.68 -4.06
N GLU A 90 5.72 -6.69 -3.48
CA GLU A 90 5.06 -7.61 -2.55
C GLU A 90 4.57 -6.92 -1.28
N ILE A 91 5.43 -6.12 -0.63
CA ILE A 91 5.15 -5.51 0.68
C ILE A 91 4.14 -4.37 0.54
N VAL A 92 4.31 -3.50 -0.45
CA VAL A 92 3.41 -2.38 -0.73
C VAL A 92 2.03 -2.91 -1.08
N ASN A 93 1.92 -3.87 -2.00
CA ASN A 93 0.61 -4.41 -2.38
C ASN A 93 -0.08 -5.10 -1.19
N ALA A 94 0.66 -5.90 -0.41
CA ALA A 94 0.11 -6.58 0.77
C ALA A 94 -0.31 -5.59 1.87
N TYR A 95 0.47 -4.54 2.13
CA TYR A 95 0.11 -3.50 3.09
C TYR A 95 -1.13 -2.73 2.63
N GLN A 96 -1.21 -2.38 1.34
CA GLN A 96 -2.32 -1.62 0.78
C GLN A 96 -3.62 -2.42 0.75
N GLU A 97 -3.56 -3.75 0.60
CA GLU A 97 -4.73 -4.62 0.77
C GLU A 97 -5.35 -4.48 2.16
N THR A 98 -4.55 -4.21 3.20
CA THR A 98 -5.08 -3.98 4.57
C THR A 98 -5.87 -2.69 4.71
N LYS A 99 -5.70 -1.74 3.77
CA LYS A 99 -6.40 -0.45 3.76
C LYS A 99 -7.71 -0.50 2.97
N ARG A 100 -8.00 -1.62 2.30
CA ARG A 100 -9.23 -1.75 1.53
C ARG A 100 -10.44 -1.91 2.45
N VAL A 101 -11.46 -1.10 2.21
CA VAL A 101 -12.70 -1.11 2.97
C VAL A 101 -13.83 -1.72 2.16
N SER A 102 -14.78 -2.37 2.83
CA SER A 102 -15.90 -3.02 2.17
C SER A 102 -17.21 -2.89 2.98
N GLY A 103 -18.34 -3.19 2.35
CA GLY A 103 -19.65 -3.14 2.98
C GLY A 103 -19.95 -1.78 3.62
N SER A 104 -20.43 -1.80 4.87
CA SER A 104 -20.80 -0.57 5.60
C SER A 104 -19.62 0.35 5.91
N GLU A 105 -18.41 -0.19 6.05
CA GLU A 105 -17.20 0.63 6.26
C GLU A 105 -16.89 1.45 5.00
N ARG A 106 -17.01 0.82 3.82
CA ARG A 106 -16.87 1.51 2.55
C ARG A 106 -17.87 2.65 2.40
N GLU A 107 -19.13 2.46 2.80
CA GLU A 107 -20.15 3.52 2.74
C GLU A 107 -19.80 4.72 3.62
N ALA A 108 -19.17 4.49 4.78
CA ALA A 108 -18.71 5.56 5.66
C ALA A 108 -17.53 6.32 5.04
N VAL A 109 -16.50 5.60 4.58
CA VAL A 109 -15.31 6.24 3.97
C VAL A 109 -15.63 6.93 2.65
N MET A 110 -16.55 6.38 1.84
CA MET A 110 -17.04 7.04 0.62
C MET A 110 -17.73 8.37 0.95
N ARG A 111 -18.38 8.48 2.11
CA ARG A 111 -18.97 9.75 2.55
C ARG A 111 -17.91 10.78 2.89
N GLU A 112 -16.86 10.38 3.60
CA GLU A 112 -15.72 11.25 3.90
C GLU A 112 -15.04 11.73 2.62
N LEU A 113 -14.89 10.85 1.62
CA LEU A 113 -14.39 11.23 0.29
C LEU A 113 -15.30 12.28 -0.38
N MET A 114 -16.62 12.04 -0.41
CA MET A 114 -17.57 12.99 -1.00
C MET A 114 -17.59 14.34 -0.28
N GLU A 115 -17.44 14.34 1.05
CA GLU A 115 -17.33 15.56 1.86
C GLU A 115 -16.04 16.32 1.50
N CYS A 116 -14.89 15.63 1.45
CA CYS A 116 -13.60 16.20 1.04
C CYS A 116 -13.67 16.86 -0.35
N LEU A 117 -14.27 16.17 -1.32
CA LEU A 117 -14.45 16.68 -2.68
C LEU A 117 -15.49 17.81 -2.76
N GLY A 118 -16.54 17.74 -1.95
CA GLY A 118 -17.59 18.75 -1.87
C GLY A 118 -17.08 20.08 -1.31
N ASP A 119 -16.20 20.04 -0.31
CA ASP A 119 -15.55 21.24 0.27
C ASP A 119 -14.69 21.98 -0.77
N LEU A 120 -14.18 21.26 -1.76
CA LEU A 120 -13.42 21.80 -2.90
C LEU A 120 -14.32 22.20 -4.09
N GLY A 121 -15.63 22.06 -3.96
CA GLY A 121 -16.60 22.46 -4.99
C GLY A 121 -16.93 21.38 -6.02
N VAL A 122 -16.45 20.14 -5.86
CA VAL A 122 -16.84 19.02 -6.74
C VAL A 122 -18.19 18.47 -6.29
N THR A 123 -19.18 18.57 -7.16
CA THR A 123 -20.56 18.18 -6.84
C THR A 123 -21.13 17.17 -7.85
N GLY A 124 -22.32 16.64 -7.56
CA GLY A 124 -23.05 15.74 -8.46
C GLY A 124 -22.55 14.30 -8.48
N LEU A 125 -21.72 13.91 -7.50
CA LEU A 125 -21.18 12.56 -7.36
C LEU A 125 -22.21 11.59 -6.77
N ASP A 126 -22.15 10.34 -7.20
CA ASP A 126 -22.96 9.24 -6.64
C ASP A 126 -22.09 8.32 -5.78
N ALA A 127 -22.39 8.27 -4.47
CA ALA A 127 -21.74 7.42 -3.48
C ALA A 127 -21.81 5.92 -3.81
N GLY A 128 -22.81 5.50 -4.58
CA GLY A 128 -22.99 4.12 -5.03
C GLY A 128 -22.03 3.69 -6.14
N THR A 129 -21.28 4.64 -6.71
CA THR A 129 -20.34 4.37 -7.79
C THR A 129 -19.13 3.57 -7.30
N ASN A 130 -18.70 2.61 -8.12
CA ASN A 130 -17.51 1.77 -7.90
C ASN A 130 -16.38 2.04 -8.93
N ASP A 131 -16.53 3.09 -9.75
CA ASP A 131 -15.58 3.46 -10.80
C ASP A 131 -14.99 4.83 -10.47
N SER A 132 -13.72 4.85 -10.03
CA SER A 132 -13.05 6.09 -9.63
C SER A 132 -12.93 7.10 -10.78
N ARG A 133 -12.99 6.65 -12.04
CA ARG A 133 -12.90 7.54 -13.20
C ARG A 133 -14.06 8.51 -13.30
N VAL A 134 -15.22 8.17 -12.73
CA VAL A 134 -16.37 9.10 -12.64
C VAL A 134 -16.00 10.30 -11.78
N PHE A 135 -15.27 10.08 -10.69
CA PHE A 135 -14.82 11.12 -9.77
C PHE A 135 -13.70 11.94 -10.38
N VAL A 136 -12.68 11.28 -10.97
CA VAL A 136 -11.60 11.97 -11.69
C VAL A 136 -12.15 12.87 -12.80
N LYS A 137 -13.09 12.37 -13.58
CA LYS A 137 -13.76 13.15 -14.61
C LYS A 137 -14.47 14.37 -14.03
N ALA A 138 -15.21 14.21 -12.93
CA ALA A 138 -15.91 15.32 -12.28
C ALA A 138 -14.95 16.38 -11.73
N ILE A 139 -13.80 15.96 -11.18
CA ILE A 139 -12.71 16.86 -10.75
C ILE A 139 -12.21 17.67 -11.94
N TRP A 140 -11.84 17.01 -13.05
CA TRP A 140 -11.38 17.72 -14.24
C TRP A 140 -12.43 18.66 -14.83
N GLU A 141 -13.70 18.26 -14.89
CA GLU A 141 -14.76 19.10 -15.44
C GLU A 141 -15.05 20.34 -14.57
N GLN A 142 -14.80 20.28 -13.27
CA GLN A 142 -15.18 21.33 -12.33
C GLN A 142 -14.00 22.18 -11.83
N LEU A 143 -12.79 21.61 -11.78
CA LEU A 143 -11.61 22.22 -11.15
C LEU A 143 -10.38 22.31 -12.06
N SER A 144 -10.46 21.92 -13.34
CA SER A 144 -9.29 22.01 -14.23
C SER A 144 -8.66 23.41 -14.21
N ASP A 145 -7.33 23.45 -14.18
CA ASP A 145 -6.53 24.69 -14.14
C ASP A 145 -6.67 25.51 -12.83
N THR A 146 -7.21 24.91 -11.76
CA THR A 146 -7.25 25.53 -10.43
C THR A 146 -6.32 24.81 -9.44
N PRO A 147 -5.80 25.50 -8.42
CA PRO A 147 -5.01 24.86 -7.35
C PRO A 147 -5.76 23.73 -6.64
N GLU A 148 -7.09 23.85 -6.52
CA GLU A 148 -7.97 22.89 -5.87
C GLU A 148 -8.01 21.53 -6.61
N GLU A 149 -7.66 21.46 -7.89
CA GLU A 149 -7.54 20.19 -8.62
C GLU A 149 -6.57 19.23 -7.90
N ILE A 150 -5.42 19.74 -7.45
CA ILE A 150 -4.41 18.95 -6.75
C ILE A 150 -4.94 18.46 -5.40
N GLU A 151 -5.66 19.32 -4.68
CA GLU A 151 -6.28 18.96 -3.40
C GLU A 151 -7.40 17.94 -3.57
N ALA A 152 -8.16 18.02 -4.67
CA ALA A 152 -9.21 17.07 -4.98
C ALA A 152 -8.64 15.69 -5.35
N MET A 153 -7.53 15.67 -6.10
CA MET A 153 -6.79 14.43 -6.35
C MET A 153 -6.17 13.87 -5.07
N ALA A 154 -5.76 14.71 -4.13
CA ALA A 154 -5.31 14.26 -2.81
C ALA A 154 -6.44 13.62 -1.98
N CYS A 155 -7.67 14.15 -2.03
CA CYS A 155 -8.85 13.47 -1.46
C CYS A 155 -9.00 12.06 -2.04
N MET A 156 -8.91 11.91 -3.37
CA MET A 156 -9.03 10.62 -4.04
C MET A 156 -7.97 9.61 -3.57
N GLU A 157 -6.72 10.05 -3.42
CA GLU A 157 -5.63 9.18 -2.96
C GLU A 157 -5.77 8.81 -1.48
N ARG A 158 -6.09 9.78 -0.61
CA ARG A 158 -6.30 9.53 0.83
C ARG A 158 -7.37 8.47 1.08
N TYR A 159 -8.41 8.42 0.25
CA TYR A 159 -9.52 7.51 0.39
C TYR A 159 -9.52 6.37 -0.65
N ARG A 160 -8.37 6.07 -1.28
CA ARG A 160 -8.23 5.05 -2.32
C ARG A 160 -8.80 3.67 -1.96
N GLY A 161 -8.81 3.33 -0.68
CA GLY A 161 -9.35 2.06 -0.15
C GLY A 161 -10.83 1.83 -0.43
N VAL A 162 -11.61 2.84 -0.84
CA VAL A 162 -13.03 2.72 -1.21
C VAL A 162 -13.26 2.10 -2.59
N TRP A 163 -12.25 2.13 -3.46
CA TRP A 163 -12.37 1.60 -4.81
C TRP A 163 -12.19 0.08 -4.82
N PRO A 164 -12.90 -0.65 -5.70
CA PRO A 164 -12.69 -2.08 -5.82
C PRO A 164 -11.28 -2.41 -6.31
N LYS A 165 -10.81 -3.64 -6.03
CA LYS A 165 -9.52 -4.14 -6.53
C LYS A 165 -9.44 -4.06 -8.06
N GLY A 166 -8.32 -3.54 -8.57
CA GLY A 166 -8.06 -3.40 -10.00
C GLY A 166 -8.70 -2.16 -10.63
N ASP A 167 -9.26 -1.27 -9.81
CA ASP A 167 -9.61 0.09 -10.23
C ASP A 167 -8.34 0.92 -10.48
N ALA A 168 -8.39 1.88 -11.39
CA ALA A 168 -7.22 2.70 -11.75
C ALA A 168 -6.63 3.50 -10.59
N ASN A 169 -7.44 3.85 -9.59
CA ASN A 169 -7.01 4.54 -8.36
C ASN A 169 -6.95 3.59 -7.14
N ASN A 170 -6.99 2.26 -7.37
CA ASN A 170 -6.69 1.24 -6.38
C ASN A 170 -6.19 -0.05 -7.08
N PRO A 171 -5.00 0.02 -7.71
CA PRO A 171 -4.42 -1.10 -8.46
C PRO A 171 -4.22 -2.37 -7.61
#